data_AF-A0A7S3V6Q8-F1
#
_entry.id   AF-A0A7S3V6Q8-F1
#
_cell.length_a   1.000
_cell.length_b   1.000
_cell.length_c   1.000
_cell.angle_alpha   90.00
_cell.angle_beta   90.00
_cell.angle_gamma   90.00
#
_symmetry.space_group_name_H-M   'P 1'
#
loop_
_entity.id
_entity.type
_entity.pdbx_description
1 polymer ?
#
loop_
_entity_poly.entity_id
_entity_poly.type
_entity_poly.pdbx_seq_one_letter_code
_entity_poly.pdbx_strand_id
1 'polypeptide(L)'
;MERTIVHQHSKSQSQTPQQQPLFGIPEPHRHDVLSGRGKSVNGHPGNIHFQTLVKSVKHRYVAAPKSDKPQFANAIVHNVRSLNPPGRFLKQEPNSGLWYDIGDKKALTKTRQALREGAPEIVETDLKVHPRPRSELPLDKRLKKLDANMVCIYLICCDV
;
A
#
# COMPACT_ATOMS: atom_id res chain seq x y z
N MET A 1 52.77 -2.25 10.68
CA MET A 1 51.79 -1.95 11.74
C MET A 1 50.61 -1.28 11.07
N GLU A 2 49.53 -2.05 10.91
CA GLU A 2 48.42 -1.82 9.98
C GLU A 2 47.56 -0.62 10.36
N ARG A 3 47.08 0.12 9.35
CA ARG A 3 46.08 1.18 9.49
C ARG A 3 44.71 0.57 9.18
N THR A 4 43.87 0.49 10.20
CA THR A 4 42.48 0.01 10.10
C THR A 4 41.62 0.97 9.27
N ILE A 5 41.09 0.49 8.15
CA ILE A 5 40.09 1.19 7.32
C ILE A 5 38.70 0.88 7.87
N VAL A 6 38.07 1.85 8.53
CA VAL A 6 36.65 1.81 8.90
C VAL A 6 35.78 2.10 7.67
N HIS A 7 35.14 1.06 7.14
CA HIS A 7 34.12 1.19 6.08
C HIS A 7 32.81 1.73 6.68
N GLN A 8 32.51 2.99 6.41
CA GLN A 8 31.21 3.59 6.69
C GLN A 8 30.18 3.06 5.69
N HIS A 9 29.22 2.28 6.18
CA HIS A 9 28.06 1.85 5.39
C HIS A 9 27.05 3.01 5.31
N SER A 10 27.03 3.71 4.18
CA SER A 10 26.01 4.68 3.82
C SER A 10 24.68 3.95 3.58
N LYS A 11 23.69 4.16 4.46
CA LYS A 11 22.32 3.71 4.21
C LYS A 11 21.75 4.49 3.02
N SER A 12 21.67 3.86 1.86
CA SER A 12 20.93 4.35 0.70
C SER A 12 19.44 4.39 1.04
N GLN A 13 18.96 5.49 1.60
CA GLN A 13 17.53 5.77 1.66
C GLN A 13 17.10 6.24 0.27
N SER A 14 16.34 5.40 -0.44
CA SER A 14 15.59 5.79 -1.63
C SER A 14 14.57 6.87 -1.22
N GLN A 15 14.97 8.13 -1.35
CA GLN A 15 14.10 9.28 -1.16
C GLN A 15 13.15 9.36 -2.36
N THR A 16 11.93 8.84 -2.22
CA THR A 16 10.84 9.18 -3.14
C THR A 16 10.54 10.68 -3.02
N PRO A 17 10.43 11.43 -4.13
CA PRO A 17 10.04 12.84 -4.08
C PRO A 17 8.70 12.96 -3.35
N GLN A 18 8.67 13.66 -2.21
CA GLN A 18 7.42 13.89 -1.48
C GLN A 18 6.56 14.83 -2.31
N GLN A 19 5.49 14.30 -2.91
CA GLN A 19 4.55 15.12 -3.69
C GLN A 19 3.83 16.09 -2.75
N GLN A 20 3.92 17.39 -3.05
CA GLN A 20 3.26 18.44 -2.27
C GLN A 20 1.73 18.35 -2.43
N PRO A 21 0.95 18.68 -1.39
CA PRO A 21 -0.50 18.61 -1.46
C PRO A 21 -1.04 19.66 -2.45
N LEU A 22 -1.82 19.21 -3.44
CA LEU A 22 -2.55 20.08 -4.37
C LEU A 22 -3.91 20.47 -3.78
N PHE A 23 -4.28 21.73 -3.88
CA PHE A 23 -5.52 22.29 -3.32
C PHE A 23 -6.42 22.89 -4.41
N GLY A 24 -7.69 23.12 -4.06
CA GLY A 24 -8.62 23.85 -4.93
C GLY A 24 -9.05 23.07 -6.17
N ILE A 25 -9.04 21.74 -6.11
CA ILE A 25 -9.40 20.88 -7.24
C ILE A 25 -10.93 20.87 -7.36
N PRO A 26 -11.52 21.37 -8.45
CA PRO A 26 -12.97 21.43 -8.60
C PRO A 26 -13.58 20.04 -8.85
N GLU A 27 -12.93 19.23 -9.69
CA GLU A 27 -13.42 17.91 -10.09
C GLU A 27 -12.31 16.85 -9.98
N PRO A 28 -12.55 15.74 -9.25
CA PRO A 28 -11.67 14.58 -9.28
C PRO A 28 -11.70 13.89 -10.65
N HIS A 29 -10.54 13.39 -11.09
CA HIS A 29 -10.47 12.53 -12.27
C HIS A 29 -10.49 11.06 -11.91
N ARG A 30 -10.64 10.19 -12.91
CA ARG A 30 -10.83 8.74 -12.76
C ARG A 30 -9.76 7.98 -11.93
N HIS A 31 -8.56 8.51 -11.74
CA HIS A 31 -7.51 7.85 -10.94
C HIS A 31 -7.46 8.36 -9.49
N ASP A 32 -8.26 9.36 -9.15
CA ASP A 32 -8.31 9.90 -7.79
C ASP A 32 -9.03 8.94 -6.84
N VAL A 33 -8.42 8.72 -5.68
CA VAL A 33 -8.98 7.96 -4.58
C VAL A 33 -9.65 8.92 -3.60
N LEU A 34 -10.97 8.91 -3.59
CA LEU A 34 -11.79 9.82 -2.79
C LEU A 34 -11.91 9.32 -1.34
N SER A 35 -11.74 10.23 -0.40
CA SER A 35 -11.96 10.02 1.03
C SER A 35 -13.35 10.49 1.41
N GLY A 36 -14.10 9.63 2.12
CA GLY A 36 -15.47 9.92 2.53
C GLY A 36 -16.25 8.64 2.83
N ARG A 37 -17.55 8.77 3.02
CA ARG A 37 -18.51 7.66 3.17
C ARG A 37 -19.61 7.79 2.11
N GLY A 38 -20.26 6.68 1.78
CA GLY A 38 -21.44 6.65 0.90
C GLY A 38 -21.20 5.97 -0.46
N LYS A 39 -22.29 5.66 -1.16
CA LYS A 39 -22.28 4.90 -2.43
C LYS A 39 -21.53 5.62 -3.55
N SER A 40 -21.74 6.94 -3.69
CA SER A 40 -21.07 7.74 -4.73
C SER A 40 -19.54 7.69 -4.61
N VAL A 41 -19.01 7.93 -3.41
CA VAL A 41 -17.56 7.83 -3.12
C VAL A 41 -17.04 6.42 -3.38
N ASN A 42 -17.74 5.38 -2.93
CA ASN A 42 -17.29 3.99 -3.11
C ASN A 42 -17.31 3.54 -4.58
N GLY A 43 -18.21 4.08 -5.39
CA GLY A 43 -18.35 3.78 -6.82
C GLY A 43 -17.41 4.59 -7.72
N HIS A 44 -16.64 5.53 -7.19
CA HIS A 44 -15.70 6.30 -7.99
C HIS A 44 -14.65 5.37 -8.64
N PRO A 45 -14.29 5.53 -9.93
CA PRO A 45 -13.36 4.63 -10.61
C PRO A 45 -12.02 4.43 -9.87
N GLY A 46 -11.46 5.50 -9.31
CA GLY A 46 -10.22 5.41 -8.53
C GLY A 46 -10.39 4.66 -7.21
N ASN A 47 -11.58 4.70 -6.60
CA ASN A 47 -11.88 3.91 -5.40
C ASN A 47 -12.09 2.44 -5.71
N ILE A 48 -12.70 2.12 -6.85
CA ILE A 48 -12.83 0.73 -7.34
C ILE A 48 -11.43 0.15 -7.60
N HIS A 49 -10.57 0.88 -8.33
CA HIS A 49 -9.19 0.48 -8.57
C HIS A 49 -8.41 0.28 -7.27
N PHE A 50 -8.51 1.24 -6.33
CA PHE A 50 -7.87 1.14 -5.02
C PHE A 50 -8.35 -0.09 -4.23
N GLN A 51 -9.64 -0.40 -4.23
CA GLN A 51 -10.16 -1.60 -3.58
C GLN A 51 -9.62 -2.88 -4.21
N THR A 52 -9.49 -2.93 -5.54
CA THR A 52 -8.89 -4.06 -6.26
C THR A 52 -7.42 -4.26 -5.86
N LEU A 53 -6.63 -3.19 -5.79
CA LEU A 53 -5.24 -3.26 -5.30
C LEU A 53 -5.15 -3.76 -3.85
N VAL A 54 -6.02 -3.26 -2.97
CA VAL A 54 -6.05 -3.72 -1.57
C VAL A 54 -6.38 -5.20 -1.49
N LYS A 55 -7.38 -5.66 -2.26
CA LYS A 55 -7.78 -7.07 -2.31
C LYS A 55 -6.66 -7.97 -2.83
N SER A 56 -5.97 -7.57 -3.89
CA SER A 56 -4.93 -8.41 -4.53
C SER A 56 -3.74 -8.69 -3.62
N VAL A 57 -3.42 -7.80 -2.68
CA VAL A 57 -2.30 -7.99 -1.75
C VAL A 57 -2.71 -8.49 -0.35
N LYS A 58 -4.02 -8.63 -0.11
CA LYS A 58 -4.58 -8.79 1.25
C LYS A 58 -4.12 -10.06 1.95
N HIS A 59 -4.14 -11.21 1.26
CA HIS A 59 -3.66 -12.48 1.82
C HIS A 59 -2.19 -12.40 2.24
N ARG A 60 -1.33 -11.84 1.37
CA ARG A 60 0.10 -11.63 1.67
C ARG A 60 0.30 -10.70 2.86
N TYR A 61 -0.49 -9.62 2.97
CA TYR A 61 -0.44 -8.70 4.10
C TYR A 61 -0.86 -9.37 5.42
N VAL A 62 -1.89 -10.23 5.39
CA VAL A 62 -2.37 -10.98 6.54
C VAL A 62 -1.29 -11.93 7.05
N ALA A 63 -0.67 -12.69 6.14
CA ALA A 63 0.39 -13.65 6.45
C ALA A 63 1.74 -13.03 6.82
N ALA A 64 1.99 -11.77 6.42
CA ALA A 64 3.27 -11.10 6.63
C ALA A 64 3.56 -10.76 8.11
N PRO A 65 4.84 -10.78 8.53
CA PRO A 65 5.24 -10.30 9.85
C PRO A 65 5.01 -8.79 9.97
N LYS A 66 4.85 -8.30 11.22
CA LYS A 66 4.55 -6.88 11.50
C LYS A 66 5.56 -5.92 10.87
N SER A 67 6.85 -6.30 10.79
CA SER A 67 7.92 -5.53 10.17
C SER A 67 7.70 -5.24 8.68
N ASP A 68 7.01 -6.15 8.00
CA ASP A 68 6.84 -6.14 6.55
C ASP A 68 5.47 -5.61 6.16
N LYS A 69 4.59 -5.30 7.11
CA LYS A 69 3.29 -4.70 6.84
C LYS A 69 3.36 -3.29 6.21
N PRO A 70 4.33 -2.43 6.55
CA PRO A 70 4.43 -1.08 5.97
C PRO A 70 4.63 -1.08 4.44
N GLN A 71 5.39 -2.02 3.88
CA GLN A 71 5.68 -2.05 2.43
C GLN A 71 4.42 -2.26 1.57
N PHE A 72 3.41 -3.00 2.06
CA PHE A 72 2.15 -3.18 1.32
C PHE A 72 1.42 -1.85 1.11
N ALA A 73 1.36 -1.02 2.16
CA ALA A 73 0.74 0.29 2.04
C ALA A 73 1.54 1.23 1.12
N ASN A 74 2.87 1.20 1.22
CA ASN A 74 3.74 1.97 0.34
C ASN A 74 3.57 1.57 -1.12
N ALA A 75 3.51 0.27 -1.42
CA ALA A 75 3.35 -0.24 -2.78
C ALA A 75 2.00 0.19 -3.39
N ILE A 76 0.90 0.11 -2.64
CA ILE A 76 -0.42 0.55 -3.13
C ILE A 76 -0.44 2.06 -3.38
N VAL A 77 0.06 2.87 -2.43
CA VAL A 77 0.10 4.33 -2.60
C VAL A 77 0.97 4.68 -3.80
N HIS A 78 2.16 4.09 -3.92
CA HIS A 78 3.04 4.30 -5.06
C HIS A 78 2.35 3.95 -6.40
N ASN A 79 1.66 2.80 -6.47
CA ASN A 79 0.95 2.38 -7.67
C ASN A 79 -0.15 3.39 -8.08
N VAL A 80 -0.93 3.91 -7.13
CA VAL A 80 -1.93 4.95 -7.42
C VAL A 80 -1.25 6.23 -7.92
N ARG A 81 -0.17 6.65 -7.26
CA ARG A 81 0.59 7.86 -7.60
C ARG A 81 1.30 7.77 -8.95
N SER A 82 1.65 6.56 -9.41
CA SER A 82 2.37 6.31 -10.66
C SER A 82 1.45 6.18 -11.89
N LEU A 83 0.13 6.28 -11.73
CA LEU A 83 -0.80 6.27 -12.85
C LEU A 83 -0.60 7.49 -13.77
N ASN A 84 -1.16 7.44 -14.98
CA ASN A 84 -1.11 8.56 -15.93
C ASN A 84 -2.52 8.93 -16.42
N PRO A 85 -3.12 10.07 -16.00
CA PRO A 85 -2.56 11.07 -15.09
C PRO A 85 -2.34 10.53 -13.65
N PRO A 86 -1.40 11.10 -12.87
CA PRO A 86 -1.11 10.67 -11.50
C PRO A 86 -2.37 10.61 -10.64
N GLY A 87 -2.66 9.46 -10.04
CA GLY A 87 -3.76 9.34 -9.09
C GLY A 87 -3.44 10.10 -7.80
N ARG A 88 -4.44 10.78 -7.22
CA ARG A 88 -4.30 11.48 -5.95
C ARG A 88 -5.20 10.87 -4.89
N PHE A 89 -4.86 11.09 -3.63
CA PHE A 89 -5.75 10.73 -2.53
C PHE A 89 -6.48 11.99 -2.09
N LEU A 90 -7.74 12.15 -2.49
CA LEU A 90 -8.46 13.39 -2.31
C LEU A 90 -9.38 13.37 -1.08
N LYS A 91 -9.57 14.53 -0.49
CA LYS A 91 -10.64 14.79 0.49
C LYS A 91 -11.34 16.09 0.11
N GLN A 92 -12.65 16.10 0.25
CA GLN A 92 -13.45 17.29 0.01
C GLN A 92 -13.38 18.23 1.21
N GLU A 93 -13.19 19.51 0.95
CA GLU A 93 -13.29 20.59 1.91
C GLU A 93 -14.78 20.90 2.16
N PRO A 94 -15.27 20.83 3.41
CA PRO A 94 -16.71 20.89 3.66
C PRO A 94 -17.38 22.20 3.25
N ASN A 95 -16.65 23.32 3.27
CA ASN A 95 -17.25 24.65 3.06
C ASN A 95 -17.31 25.02 1.58
N SER A 96 -16.21 24.81 0.83
CA SER A 96 -16.15 25.15 -0.60
C SER A 96 -16.62 24.02 -1.51
N GLY A 97 -16.68 22.77 -1.02
CA GLY A 97 -16.90 21.60 -1.87
C GLY A 97 -15.71 21.25 -2.77
N LEU A 98 -14.61 22.01 -2.71
CA LEU A 98 -13.39 21.75 -3.46
C LEU A 98 -12.60 20.60 -2.85
N TRP A 99 -11.80 19.94 -3.67
CA TRP A 99 -10.97 18.81 -3.27
C TRP A 99 -9.53 19.25 -3.03
N TYR A 100 -8.87 18.54 -2.13
CA TYR A 100 -7.43 18.66 -1.91
C TYR A 100 -6.79 17.28 -1.74
N ASP A 101 -5.54 17.17 -2.16
CA ASP A 101 -4.71 16.00 -1.93
C ASP A 101 -4.34 15.92 -0.44
N ILE A 102 -4.62 14.78 0.18
CA ILE A 102 -4.35 14.56 1.60
C ILE A 102 -2.87 14.28 1.89
N GLY A 103 -2.06 14.09 0.85
CA GLY A 103 -0.63 13.78 0.95
C GLY A 103 -0.34 12.35 1.42
N ASP A 104 0.91 11.94 1.30
CA ASP A 104 1.31 10.53 1.45
C ASP A 104 1.08 9.97 2.86
N LYS A 105 1.32 10.76 3.91
CA LYS A 105 1.10 10.32 5.29
C LYS A 105 -0.35 9.89 5.54
N LYS A 106 -1.31 10.66 5.05
CA LYS A 106 -2.75 10.35 5.19
C LYS A 106 -3.18 9.26 4.22
N ALA A 107 -2.64 9.25 2.99
CA ALA A 107 -2.85 8.17 2.02
C ALA A 107 -2.42 6.80 2.57
N LEU A 108 -1.23 6.73 3.19
CA LEU A 108 -0.72 5.53 3.85
C LEU A 108 -1.61 5.09 5.01
N THR A 109 -2.11 6.04 5.80
CA THR A 109 -3.03 5.75 6.91
C THR A 109 -4.33 5.15 6.40
N LYS A 110 -4.94 5.74 5.36
CA LYS A 110 -6.13 5.21 4.69
C LYS A 110 -5.89 3.81 4.13
N THR A 111 -4.73 3.59 3.51
CA THR A 111 -4.36 2.29 2.93
C THR A 111 -4.15 1.21 4.00
N ARG A 112 -3.47 1.53 5.10
CA ARG A 112 -3.31 0.62 6.24
C ARG A 112 -4.66 0.25 6.86
N GLN A 113 -5.59 1.20 6.92
CA GLN A 113 -6.94 0.93 7.41
C GLN A 113 -7.66 -0.06 6.49
N ALA A 114 -7.66 0.18 5.17
CA ALA A 114 -8.28 -0.71 4.18
C ALA A 114 -7.68 -2.14 4.19
N LEU A 115 -6.38 -2.27 4.43
CA LEU A 115 -5.70 -3.56 4.55
C LEU A 115 -6.11 -4.34 5.82
N ARG A 116 -6.48 -3.64 6.91
CA ARG A 116 -6.91 -4.27 8.17
C ARG A 116 -8.37 -4.68 8.16
N GLU A 117 -9.23 -3.92 7.50
CA GLU A 117 -10.66 -4.22 7.41
C GLU A 117 -10.88 -5.59 6.79
N GLY A 118 -11.66 -6.48 7.40
CA GLY A 118 -11.89 -7.85 6.91
C GLY A 118 -10.67 -8.79 6.96
N ALA A 119 -9.54 -8.39 7.55
CA ALA A 119 -8.40 -9.29 7.75
C ALA A 119 -8.70 -10.51 8.66
N PRO A 120 -9.49 -10.40 9.74
CA PRO A 120 -9.82 -11.55 10.60
C PRO A 120 -10.59 -12.65 9.86
N GLU A 121 -11.50 -12.28 8.97
CA GLU A 121 -12.31 -13.22 8.17
C GLU A 121 -11.42 -14.07 7.24
N ILE A 122 -10.41 -13.44 6.61
CA ILE A 122 -9.45 -14.13 5.75
C ILE A 122 -8.61 -15.15 6.56
N VAL A 123 -8.20 -14.79 7.78
CA VAL A 123 -7.48 -15.73 8.66
C VAL A 123 -8.35 -16.91 9.02
N GLU A 124 -9.62 -16.66 9.35
CA GLU A 124 -10.57 -17.72 9.69
C GLU A 124 -10.84 -18.66 8.52
N THR A 125 -11.02 -18.13 7.31
CA THR A 125 -11.19 -18.96 6.11
C THR A 125 -9.95 -19.77 5.81
N ASP A 126 -8.76 -19.18 5.89
CA ASP A 126 -7.50 -19.86 5.61
C ASP A 126 -7.26 -21.01 6.61
N LEU A 127 -7.59 -20.82 7.89
CA LEU A 127 -7.49 -21.87 8.91
C LEU A 127 -8.49 -23.02 8.73
N LYS A 128 -9.66 -22.75 8.17
CA LYS A 128 -10.67 -23.78 7.87
C LYS A 128 -10.31 -24.61 6.64
N VAL A 129 -9.75 -23.98 5.61
CA VAL A 129 -9.36 -24.66 4.34
C VAL A 129 -8.04 -25.40 4.49
N HIS A 130 -7.08 -24.82 5.21
CA HIS A 130 -5.77 -25.42 5.49
C HIS A 130 -5.52 -25.44 7.01
N PRO A 131 -6.06 -26.44 7.74
CA PRO A 131 -5.81 -26.56 9.16
C PRO A 131 -4.31 -26.84 9.39
N ARG A 132 -3.55 -25.83 9.82
CA ARG A 132 -2.17 -26.03 10.24
C ARG A 132 -2.15 -26.74 11.59
N PRO A 133 -1.54 -27.93 11.72
CA PRO A 133 -1.41 -28.61 13.00
C PRO A 133 -0.63 -27.72 13.98
N ARG A 134 -1.02 -27.72 15.25
CA ARG A 134 -0.48 -26.81 16.30
C ARG A 134 1.05 -26.88 16.45
N SER A 135 1.68 -27.96 16.00
CA SER A 135 3.14 -28.14 15.95
C SER A 135 3.86 -27.37 14.84
N GLU A 136 3.14 -26.80 13.86
CA GLU A 136 3.69 -26.03 12.72
C GLU A 136 3.43 -24.52 12.82
N LEU A 137 3.25 -23.99 14.03
CA LEU A 137 3.44 -22.56 14.26
C LEU A 137 4.90 -22.23 13.89
N PRO A 138 5.20 -21.22 13.06
CA PRO A 138 6.55 -21.03 12.55
C PRO A 138 7.55 -20.85 13.70
N LEU A 139 8.35 -21.88 13.93
CA LEU A 139 9.60 -21.80 14.66
C LEU A 139 10.60 -21.05 13.77
N ASP A 140 11.00 -19.88 14.26
CA ASP A 140 12.13 -19.06 13.78
C ASP A 140 11.87 -17.98 12.72
N LYS A 141 12.29 -16.78 13.12
CA LYS A 141 12.49 -15.51 12.42
C LYS A 141 13.74 -15.53 11.51
N ARG A 142 14.13 -16.68 10.93
CA ARG A 142 15.32 -16.82 10.07
C ARG A 142 15.09 -17.81 8.94
N LEU A 143 14.47 -17.36 7.84
CA LEU A 143 14.52 -17.90 6.47
C LEU A 143 13.50 -17.06 5.68
N LYS A 144 13.79 -16.26 4.65
CA LYS A 144 14.96 -16.08 3.79
C LYS A 144 14.92 -14.61 3.33
N LYS A 145 16.09 -13.99 3.25
CA LYS A 145 16.37 -13.01 2.20
C LYS A 145 16.09 -13.74 0.87
N LEU A 146 14.92 -13.52 0.30
CA LEU A 146 14.61 -13.79 -1.09
C LEU A 146 14.21 -12.45 -1.68
N ASP A 147 14.88 -12.09 -2.75
CA ASP A 147 15.29 -10.73 -3.03
C ASP A 147 14.15 -9.76 -3.28
N ALA A 148 14.33 -8.54 -2.77
CA ALA A 148 13.43 -7.40 -2.96
C ALA A 148 13.28 -6.94 -4.43
N ASN A 149 13.81 -7.69 -5.39
CA ASN A 149 13.70 -7.44 -6.83
C ASN A 149 12.62 -8.28 -7.53
N MET A 150 11.99 -9.27 -6.89
CA MET A 150 10.95 -10.09 -7.55
C MET A 150 9.56 -9.43 -7.54
N VAL A 151 9.35 -8.38 -6.74
CA VAL A 151 8.04 -7.71 -6.61
C VAL A 151 7.81 -6.66 -7.70
N CYS A 152 8.87 -6.21 -8.39
CA CYS A 152 8.75 -5.22 -9.48
C CYS A 152 8.42 -5.83 -10.86
N ILE A 153 8.65 -7.14 -11.08
CA ILE A 153 8.47 -7.73 -12.42
C ILE A 153 7.04 -8.24 -12.65
N TYR A 154 6.34 -8.71 -11.60
CA TYR A 154 5.02 -9.33 -11.79
C TYR A 154 3.83 -8.37 -11.92
N LEU A 155 4.05 -7.05 -11.94
CA LEU A 155 2.98 -6.04 -12.13
C LEU A 155 3.12 -5.20 -13.41
N ILE A 156 4.06 -5.52 -14.31
CA ILE A 156 4.28 -4.74 -15.56
C ILE A 156 3.93 -5.54 -16.83
N CYS A 157 3.66 -6.85 -16.76
CA CYS A 157 3.52 -7.68 -17.97
C CYS A 157 2.08 -8.14 -18.33
N CYS A 158 1.03 -7.43 -17.93
CA CYS A 158 -0.32 -7.66 -18.48
C CYS A 158 -0.75 -6.45 -19.31
N ASP A 159 -0.12 -6.26 -20.48
CA ASP A 159 -0.65 -5.52 -21.65
C ASP A 159 0.35 -5.64 -22.82
N VAL A 160 0.32 -6.77 -23.54
CA VAL A 160 0.49 -6.89 -25.00
C VAL A 160 -0.40 -8.05 -25.45
#